data_AF-A0A815A691-F1
#
_entry.id   AF-A0A815A691-F1
#
_cell.length_a   1.000
_cell.length_b   1.000
_cell.length_c   1.000
_cell.angle_alpha   90.00
_cell.angle_beta   90.00
_cell.angle_gamma   90.00
#
_symmetry.space_group_name_H-M   'P 1'
#
loop_
_entity.id
_entity.type
_entity.pdbx_description
1 polymer ?
#
loop_
_entity_poly.entity_id
_entity_poly.type
_entity_poly.pdbx_seq_one_letter_code
_entity_poly.pdbx_strand_id
1 'polypeptide(L)'
;MPGVVVAGDGTSGTSASQLNVPLGVFVNEAGTLYIVDSSNHRIQKWNNGASSGVTVAGTGVSGNSLSELSYPTGIVVDSNGYMYIVDYANSRILRWPPNSNSGECIAACTGVSGNGIDTLNYATALAFDSYGSLFISDGNNHRVQKFQILSGFDETSTTTITTTAITATDHTTSLQTSSKSSRTHSPTIAISIALLLWFLNDWNLSDIVLRLPTIQ
;
A
#
# COMPACT_ATOMS: atom_id res chain seq x y z
N MET A 1 -26.09 23.76 15.06
CA MET A 1 -25.01 24.69 14.64
C MET A 1 -24.99 24.68 13.11
N PRO A 2 -24.95 25.83 12.43
CA PRO A 2 -24.82 25.86 10.97
C PRO A 2 -23.44 25.34 10.54
N GLY A 3 -23.38 24.67 9.39
CA GLY A 3 -22.11 24.29 8.78
C GLY A 3 -21.38 25.50 8.20
N VAL A 4 -20.05 25.41 8.10
CA VAL A 4 -19.20 26.42 7.48
C VAL A 4 -18.41 25.75 6.35
N VAL A 5 -18.32 26.40 5.20
CA VAL A 5 -17.47 25.95 4.09
C VAL A 5 -16.02 26.27 4.43
N VAL A 6 -15.19 25.24 4.50
CA VAL A 6 -13.74 25.34 4.79
C VAL A 6 -12.86 24.93 3.61
N ALA A 7 -13.46 24.38 2.55
CA ALA A 7 -12.80 24.07 1.29
C ALA A 7 -13.79 24.08 0.11
N GLY A 8 -13.31 24.51 -1.06
CA GLY A 8 -14.16 24.76 -2.23
C GLY A 8 -14.86 26.13 -2.18
N ASP A 9 -15.37 26.58 -3.33
CA ASP A 9 -16.15 27.83 -3.46
C ASP A 9 -17.67 27.58 -3.68
N GLY A 10 -18.10 26.32 -3.55
CA GLY A 10 -19.49 25.90 -3.79
C GLY A 10 -19.82 25.63 -5.26
N THR A 11 -18.85 25.77 -6.17
CA THR A 11 -19.02 25.45 -7.60
C THR A 11 -18.12 24.29 -8.03
N SER A 12 -18.61 23.51 -8.99
CA SER A 12 -17.82 22.44 -9.59
C SER A 12 -16.79 23.02 -10.56
N GLY A 13 -15.53 22.62 -10.42
CA GLY A 13 -14.46 23.05 -11.34
C GLY A 13 -13.09 22.47 -11.00
N THR A 14 -12.08 22.82 -11.80
CA THR A 14 -10.71 22.28 -11.71
C THR A 14 -9.71 23.27 -11.11
N SER A 15 -10.10 24.52 -10.90
CA SER A 15 -9.26 25.55 -10.29
C SER A 15 -8.80 25.16 -8.89
N ALA A 16 -7.76 25.80 -8.37
CA ALA A 16 -7.23 25.51 -7.03
C ALA A 16 -8.26 25.76 -5.90
N SER A 17 -9.19 26.69 -6.08
CA SER A 17 -10.30 26.97 -5.15
C SER A 17 -11.55 26.11 -5.37
N GLN A 18 -11.58 25.31 -6.44
CA GLN A 18 -12.74 24.51 -6.85
C GLN A 18 -12.50 23.02 -6.60
N LEU A 19 -13.58 22.30 -6.35
CA LEU A 19 -13.62 20.85 -6.20
C LEU A 19 -14.71 20.29 -7.10
N ASN A 20 -14.63 19.02 -7.45
CA ASN A 20 -15.60 18.32 -8.29
C ASN A 20 -15.86 16.93 -7.72
N VAL A 21 -17.03 16.75 -7.11
CA VAL A 21 -17.44 15.53 -6.40
C VAL A 21 -16.39 15.12 -5.35
N PRO A 22 -16.15 15.92 -4.29
CA PRO A 22 -15.25 15.51 -3.22
C PRO A 22 -15.88 14.36 -2.42
N LEU A 23 -15.21 13.20 -2.35
CA LEU A 23 -15.78 11.97 -1.75
C LEU A 23 -15.11 11.54 -0.44
N GLY A 24 -13.85 11.92 -0.24
CA GLY A 24 -13.06 11.54 0.93
C GLY A 24 -12.38 12.77 1.52
N VAL A 25 -12.25 12.78 2.85
CA VAL A 25 -11.55 13.83 3.58
C VAL A 25 -10.74 13.23 4.72
N PHE A 26 -9.52 13.71 4.88
CA PHE A 26 -8.72 13.52 6.07
C PHE A 26 -8.34 14.89 6.64
N VAL A 27 -8.35 15.03 7.96
CA VAL A 27 -7.91 16.24 8.65
C VAL A 27 -6.88 15.88 9.71
N ASN A 28 -5.75 16.57 9.71
CA ASN A 28 -4.73 16.38 10.75
C ASN A 28 -4.98 17.32 11.95
N GLU A 29 -4.21 17.15 13.03
CA GLU A 29 -4.32 17.95 14.25
C GLU A 29 -4.09 19.46 14.03
N ALA A 30 -3.34 19.83 12.98
CA ALA A 30 -3.13 21.23 12.60
C ALA A 30 -4.32 21.83 11.81
N GLY A 31 -5.39 21.06 11.56
CA GLY A 31 -6.52 21.47 10.74
C GLY A 31 -6.23 21.50 9.24
N THR A 32 -5.17 20.85 8.78
CA THR A 32 -4.91 20.70 7.35
C THR A 32 -5.80 19.60 6.79
N LEU A 33 -6.53 19.92 5.72
CA LEU A 33 -7.39 18.99 5.02
C LEU A 33 -6.68 18.35 3.83
N TYR A 34 -6.92 17.07 3.63
CA TYR A 34 -6.60 16.33 2.42
C TYR A 34 -7.91 15.83 1.84
N ILE A 35 -8.23 16.26 0.63
CA ILE A 35 -9.55 16.09 0.02
C ILE A 35 -9.38 15.26 -1.24
N VAL A 36 -10.15 14.18 -1.32
CA VAL A 36 -10.27 13.36 -2.52
C VAL A 36 -11.20 14.07 -3.49
N ASP A 37 -10.62 14.82 -4.43
CA ASP A 37 -11.31 15.56 -5.47
C ASP A 37 -11.60 14.63 -6.66
N SER A 38 -12.62 13.77 -6.48
CA SER A 38 -12.77 12.49 -7.20
C SER A 38 -12.91 12.64 -8.70
N SER A 39 -13.84 13.50 -9.15
CA SER A 39 -14.08 13.74 -10.58
C SER A 39 -12.97 14.58 -11.23
N ASN A 40 -12.07 15.15 -10.44
CA ASN A 40 -10.85 15.79 -10.92
C ASN A 40 -9.62 14.88 -10.78
N HIS A 41 -9.76 13.62 -10.37
CA HIS A 41 -8.66 12.63 -10.37
C HIS A 41 -7.41 13.07 -9.59
N ARG A 42 -7.62 13.75 -8.46
CA ARG A 42 -6.53 14.32 -7.65
C ARG A 42 -6.84 14.33 -6.16
N ILE A 43 -5.80 14.49 -5.36
CA ILE A 43 -5.90 14.82 -3.93
C ILE A 43 -5.47 16.28 -3.73
N GLN A 44 -6.34 17.07 -3.11
CA GLN A 44 -6.10 18.47 -2.78
C GLN A 44 -5.72 18.62 -1.30
N LYS A 45 -4.60 19.27 -1.01
CA LYS A 45 -4.23 19.70 0.34
C LYS A 45 -4.65 21.14 0.56
N TRP A 46 -5.42 21.39 1.62
CA TRP A 46 -5.84 22.72 2.06
C TRP A 46 -5.34 22.97 3.48
N ASN A 47 -4.52 24.00 3.67
CA ASN A 47 -4.13 24.41 5.02
C ASN A 47 -5.33 25.08 5.71
N ASN A 48 -5.37 25.06 7.04
CA ASN A 48 -6.42 25.72 7.81
C ASN A 48 -6.55 27.20 7.42
N GLY A 49 -7.75 27.63 7.02
CA GLY A 49 -8.04 29.00 6.59
C GLY A 49 -7.57 29.36 5.17
N ALA A 50 -7.03 28.42 4.39
CA ALA A 50 -6.67 28.66 3.00
C ALA A 50 -7.91 28.87 2.13
N SER A 51 -7.80 29.71 1.11
CA SER A 51 -8.85 29.94 0.09
C SER A 51 -8.71 29.03 -1.14
N SER A 52 -7.60 28.30 -1.24
CA SER A 52 -7.30 27.39 -2.34
C SER A 52 -6.41 26.24 -1.88
N GLY A 53 -6.44 25.15 -2.64
CA GLY A 53 -5.65 23.96 -2.41
C GLY A 53 -4.44 23.84 -3.30
N VAL A 54 -3.61 22.87 -2.93
CA VAL A 54 -2.47 22.41 -3.74
C VAL A 54 -2.68 20.94 -4.06
N THR A 55 -2.52 20.57 -5.34
CA THR A 55 -2.54 19.16 -5.75
C THR A 55 -1.33 18.46 -5.15
N VAL A 56 -1.55 17.42 -4.36
CA VAL A 56 -0.48 16.64 -3.70
C VAL A 56 -0.40 15.19 -4.18
N ALA A 57 -1.41 14.72 -4.92
CA ALA A 57 -1.38 13.44 -5.63
C ALA A 57 -2.34 13.46 -6.83
N GLY A 58 -2.01 12.68 -7.86
CA GLY A 58 -2.71 12.68 -9.15
C GLY A 58 -2.33 13.87 -10.04
N THR A 59 -2.66 13.77 -11.33
CA THR A 59 -2.33 14.77 -12.36
C THR A 59 -3.49 15.69 -12.71
N GLY A 60 -4.68 15.48 -12.15
CA GLY A 60 -5.90 16.16 -12.59
C GLY A 60 -6.61 15.47 -13.76
N VAL A 61 -6.05 14.38 -14.27
CA VAL A 61 -6.56 13.61 -15.41
C VAL A 61 -6.66 12.14 -15.02
N SER A 62 -7.74 11.48 -15.45
CA SER A 62 -7.92 10.04 -15.22
C SER A 62 -6.83 9.25 -15.93
N GLY A 63 -6.17 8.37 -15.20
CA GLY A 63 -5.18 7.43 -15.76
C GLY A 63 -4.89 6.29 -14.80
N ASN A 64 -4.01 5.38 -15.20
CA ASN A 64 -3.66 4.17 -14.44
C ASN A 64 -2.16 4.04 -14.15
N SER A 65 -1.33 5.01 -14.55
CA SER A 65 0.07 5.05 -14.14
C SER A 65 0.17 5.32 -12.63
N LEU A 66 1.36 5.16 -12.05
CA LEU A 66 1.59 5.43 -10.62
C LEU A 66 1.52 6.92 -10.25
N SER A 67 1.57 7.83 -11.23
CA SER A 67 1.36 9.28 -11.03
C SER A 67 -0.09 9.71 -11.23
N GLU A 68 -0.95 8.83 -11.72
CA GLU A 68 -2.34 9.13 -12.05
C GLU A 68 -3.31 8.42 -11.11
N LEU A 69 -4.49 9.00 -10.97
CA LEU A 69 -5.61 8.43 -10.24
C LEU A 69 -6.81 8.33 -11.19
N SER A 70 -7.76 7.46 -10.90
CA SER A 70 -9.03 7.38 -11.61
C SER A 70 -10.18 7.22 -10.60
N TYR A 71 -11.03 8.26 -10.55
CA TYR A 71 -12.12 8.44 -9.60
C TYR A 71 -11.80 8.05 -8.15
N PRO A 72 -10.71 8.54 -7.53
CA PRO A 72 -10.36 8.13 -6.17
C PRO A 72 -11.52 8.41 -5.19
N THR A 73 -11.65 7.61 -4.13
CA THR A 73 -12.81 7.66 -3.21
C THR A 73 -12.43 7.88 -1.76
N GLY A 74 -11.44 7.14 -1.26
CA GLY A 74 -11.01 7.14 0.13
C GLY A 74 -9.57 7.61 0.31
N ILE A 75 -9.29 8.23 1.46
CA ILE A 75 -7.95 8.63 1.87
C ILE A 75 -7.76 8.49 3.37
N VAL A 76 -6.57 8.06 3.80
CA VAL A 76 -6.03 8.35 5.14
C VAL A 76 -4.59 8.81 5.00
N VAL A 77 -4.09 9.54 5.99
CA VAL A 77 -2.71 10.03 6.02
C VAL A 77 -2.08 9.62 7.34
N ASP A 78 -0.86 9.09 7.30
CA ASP A 78 -0.12 8.73 8.53
C ASP A 78 0.65 9.92 9.12
N SER A 79 1.25 9.71 10.29
CA SER A 79 2.02 10.74 11.00
C SER A 79 3.28 11.18 10.27
N ASN A 80 3.77 10.38 9.31
CA ASN A 80 4.92 10.72 8.46
C ASN A 80 4.50 11.47 7.18
N GLY A 81 3.19 11.64 6.96
CA GLY A 81 2.64 12.33 5.81
C GLY A 81 2.46 11.46 4.57
N TYR A 82 2.59 10.13 4.67
CA TYR A 82 2.20 9.25 3.57
C TYR A 82 0.69 9.21 3.45
N MET A 83 0.20 9.35 2.23
CA MET A 83 -1.22 9.23 1.93
C MET A 83 -1.51 7.83 1.42
N TYR A 84 -2.62 7.23 1.84
CA TYR A 84 -3.09 5.95 1.34
C TYR A 84 -4.44 6.20 0.69
N ILE A 85 -4.53 5.93 -0.61
CA ILE A 85 -5.60 6.39 -1.48
C ILE A 85 -6.27 5.17 -2.11
N VAL A 86 -7.60 5.14 -2.02
CA VAL A 86 -8.41 4.20 -2.78
C VAL A 86 -8.55 4.74 -4.21
N ASP A 87 -7.86 4.11 -5.16
CA ASP A 87 -7.91 4.44 -6.58
C ASP A 87 -9.01 3.61 -7.24
N TYR A 88 -10.26 4.01 -6.98
CA TYR A 88 -11.49 3.24 -7.19
C TYR A 88 -11.60 2.60 -8.57
N ALA A 89 -11.48 3.38 -9.65
CA ALA A 89 -11.71 2.87 -11.00
C ALA A 89 -10.55 1.98 -11.47
N ASN A 90 -9.37 2.12 -10.86
CA ASN A 90 -8.23 1.25 -11.07
C ASN A 90 -8.20 0.05 -10.11
N SER A 91 -9.21 -0.14 -9.25
CA SER A 91 -9.34 -1.28 -8.32
C SER A 91 -8.08 -1.57 -7.48
N ARG A 92 -7.36 -0.52 -7.07
CA ARG A 92 -6.08 -0.64 -6.33
C ARG A 92 -5.98 0.36 -5.18
N ILE A 93 -5.03 0.10 -4.28
CA ILE A 93 -4.63 1.08 -3.25
C ILE A 93 -3.22 1.57 -3.54
N LEU A 94 -3.08 2.89 -3.58
CA LEU A 94 -1.78 3.55 -3.69
C LEU A 94 -1.36 4.15 -2.35
N ARG A 95 -0.09 3.96 -1.99
CA ARG A 95 0.62 4.76 -0.99
C ARG A 95 1.35 5.89 -1.72
N TRP A 96 1.18 7.13 -1.28
CA TRP A 96 1.82 8.30 -1.86
C TRP A 96 2.80 8.91 -0.85
N PRO A 97 4.12 8.89 -1.13
CA PRO A 97 5.10 9.54 -0.27
C PRO A 97 4.92 11.06 -0.24
N PRO A 98 5.20 11.72 0.90
CA PRO A 98 5.14 13.17 0.98
C PRO A 98 6.12 13.80 -0.03
N ASN A 99 5.66 14.83 -0.74
CA ASN A 99 6.43 15.54 -1.78
C ASN A 99 6.86 14.67 -2.99
N SER A 100 6.18 13.54 -3.24
CA SER A 100 6.38 12.73 -4.44
C SER A 100 5.40 13.09 -5.55
N ASN A 101 5.81 12.87 -6.80
CA ASN A 101 4.95 13.00 -7.98
C ASN A 101 4.28 11.67 -8.39
N SER A 102 4.59 10.58 -7.70
CA SER A 102 4.02 9.26 -7.94
C SER A 102 3.80 8.49 -6.65
N GLY A 103 2.77 7.65 -6.64
CA GLY A 103 2.54 6.68 -5.60
C GLY A 103 3.26 5.34 -5.87
N GLU A 104 3.00 4.43 -4.95
CA GLU A 104 3.44 3.05 -4.95
C GLU A 104 2.21 2.20 -4.72
N CYS A 105 1.99 1.18 -5.55
CA CYS A 105 0.88 0.28 -5.31
C CYS A 105 1.20 -0.65 -4.14
N ILE A 106 0.29 -0.72 -3.17
CA ILE A 106 0.48 -1.50 -1.92
C ILE A 106 -0.57 -2.59 -1.72
N ALA A 107 -1.69 -2.57 -2.47
CA ALA A 107 -2.71 -3.61 -2.44
C ALA A 107 -3.49 -3.64 -3.77
N ALA A 108 -3.87 -4.84 -4.20
CA ALA A 108 -4.60 -5.09 -5.46
C ALA A 108 -3.92 -4.50 -6.71
N CYS A 109 -2.60 -4.68 -6.80
CA CYS A 109 -1.76 -4.06 -7.83
C CYS A 109 -1.88 -4.62 -9.24
N THR A 110 -2.67 -5.69 -9.41
CA THR A 110 -3.12 -6.12 -10.74
C THR A 110 -3.97 -5.04 -11.41
N GLY A 111 -4.63 -4.18 -10.62
CA GLY A 111 -5.54 -3.15 -11.10
C GLY A 111 -6.81 -3.69 -11.74
N VAL A 112 -7.06 -5.00 -11.58
CA VAL A 112 -8.21 -5.70 -12.16
C VAL A 112 -9.22 -5.96 -11.05
N SER A 113 -10.47 -5.58 -11.29
CA SER A 113 -11.56 -5.86 -10.37
C SER A 113 -11.78 -7.36 -10.23
N GLY A 114 -11.94 -7.86 -9.00
CA GLY A 114 -12.15 -9.28 -8.76
C GLY A 114 -12.69 -9.60 -7.37
N ASN A 115 -13.02 -10.87 -7.16
CA ASN A 115 -13.64 -11.36 -5.92
C ASN A 115 -12.67 -12.25 -5.11
N GLY A 116 -11.46 -12.51 -5.65
CA GLY A 116 -10.42 -13.30 -4.99
C GLY A 116 -9.73 -12.56 -3.86
N ILE A 117 -8.94 -13.26 -3.06
CA ILE A 117 -8.02 -12.62 -2.12
C ILE A 117 -7.07 -11.70 -2.90
N ASP A 118 -6.74 -10.53 -2.35
CA ASP A 118 -5.88 -9.52 -2.96
C ASP A 118 -6.41 -8.84 -4.25
N THR A 119 -7.68 -9.07 -4.59
CA THR A 119 -8.40 -8.28 -5.60
C THR A 119 -9.53 -7.49 -4.95
N LEU A 120 -9.83 -6.30 -5.47
CA LEU A 120 -10.87 -5.42 -4.97
C LEU A 120 -11.95 -5.22 -6.03
N ASN A 121 -13.17 -4.90 -5.60
CA ASN A 121 -14.29 -4.58 -6.47
C ASN A 121 -15.14 -3.47 -5.83
N TYR A 122 -15.05 -2.26 -6.41
CA TYR A 122 -15.66 -1.04 -5.87
C TYR A 122 -15.25 -0.77 -4.41
N ALA A 123 -13.94 -0.73 -4.18
CA ALA A 123 -13.41 -0.34 -2.88
C ALA A 123 -13.68 1.15 -2.60
N THR A 124 -14.12 1.51 -1.39
CA THR A 124 -14.60 2.88 -1.12
C THR A 124 -13.85 3.62 -0.02
N ALA A 125 -13.40 2.91 1.01
CA ALA A 125 -12.76 3.48 2.18
C ALA A 125 -11.65 2.55 2.67
N LEU A 126 -10.74 3.13 3.44
CA LEU A 126 -9.68 2.40 4.11
C LEU A 126 -9.43 2.96 5.50
N ALA A 127 -8.88 2.13 6.38
CA ALA A 127 -8.50 2.51 7.74
C ALA A 127 -7.33 1.66 8.23
N PHE A 128 -6.52 2.21 9.14
CA PHE A 128 -5.48 1.46 9.83
C PHE A 128 -5.93 1.04 11.23
N ASP A 129 -5.50 -0.13 11.69
CA ASP A 129 -5.47 -0.42 13.12
C ASP A 129 -4.20 0.13 13.78
N SER A 130 -4.14 0.08 15.11
CA SER A 130 -2.97 0.50 15.89
C SER A 130 -1.72 -0.36 15.65
N TYR A 131 -1.85 -1.49 14.96
CA TYR A 131 -0.75 -2.39 14.62
C TYR A 131 -0.24 -2.18 13.18
N GLY A 132 -0.80 -1.20 12.44
CA GLY A 132 -0.40 -0.87 11.07
C GLY A 132 -1.05 -1.74 9.99
N SER A 133 -2.06 -2.54 10.33
CA SER A 133 -2.81 -3.29 9.31
C SER A 133 -3.80 -2.39 8.59
N LEU A 134 -3.85 -2.51 7.26
CA LEU A 134 -4.78 -1.76 6.41
C LEU A 134 -6.07 -2.56 6.23
N PHE A 135 -7.21 -1.96 6.54
CA PHE A 135 -8.54 -2.50 6.28
C PHE A 135 -9.17 -1.73 5.13
N ILE A 136 -9.78 -2.44 4.18
CA ILE A 136 -10.39 -1.84 2.98
C ILE A 136 -11.82 -2.33 2.87
N SER A 137 -12.77 -1.40 2.74
CA SER A 137 -14.15 -1.75 2.38
C SER A 137 -14.22 -2.14 0.91
N ASP A 138 -14.46 -3.41 0.64
CA ASP A 138 -14.51 -4.00 -0.70
C ASP A 138 -15.98 -4.15 -1.13
N GLY A 139 -16.56 -3.03 -1.58
CA GLY A 139 -18.00 -2.78 -1.52
C GLY A 139 -18.86 -3.75 -2.33
N ASN A 140 -18.46 -4.06 -3.56
CA ASN A 140 -19.23 -4.98 -4.41
C ASN A 140 -19.00 -6.46 -4.07
N ASN A 141 -17.95 -6.75 -3.30
CA ASN A 141 -17.71 -8.08 -2.75
C ASN A 141 -18.36 -8.28 -1.37
N HIS A 142 -19.07 -7.27 -0.85
CA HIS A 142 -19.76 -7.32 0.45
C HIS A 142 -18.85 -7.75 1.61
N ARG A 143 -17.58 -7.32 1.57
CA ARG A 143 -16.57 -7.72 2.55
C ARG A 143 -15.65 -6.57 2.94
N VAL A 144 -14.86 -6.83 3.97
CA VAL A 144 -13.70 -6.01 4.33
C VAL A 144 -12.47 -6.90 4.22
N GLN A 145 -11.44 -6.43 3.53
CA GLN A 145 -10.16 -7.14 3.45
C GLN A 145 -9.13 -6.46 4.34
N LYS A 146 -8.32 -7.28 5.02
CA LYS A 146 -7.17 -6.85 5.82
C LYS A 146 -5.90 -7.14 5.04
N PHE A 147 -5.09 -6.11 4.82
CA PHE A 147 -3.77 -6.20 4.20
C PHE A 147 -2.70 -5.88 5.25
N GLN A 148 -1.66 -6.69 5.30
CA GLN A 148 -0.46 -6.36 6.06
C GLN A 148 0.39 -5.42 5.21
N ILE A 149 0.45 -4.16 5.60
CA ILE A 149 1.42 -3.23 5.04
C ILE A 149 2.69 -3.43 5.83
N LEU A 150 3.66 -4.16 5.24
CA LEU A 150 4.97 -4.31 5.85
C LEU A 150 5.64 -2.93 5.87
N SER A 151 5.47 -2.21 6.98
CA SER A 151 6.28 -1.03 7.31
C SER A 151 7.69 -1.53 7.56
N GLY A 152 8.56 -1.47 6.56
CA GLY A 152 9.91 -2.01 6.74
C GLY A 152 10.83 -2.11 5.54
N PHE A 153 10.36 -1.88 4.30
CA PHE A 153 11.29 -1.60 3.20
C PHE A 153 11.68 -0.12 3.21
N ASP A 154 12.28 0.30 4.32
CA ASP A 154 13.33 1.30 4.23
C ASP A 154 14.53 0.53 3.65
N GLU A 155 15.00 0.89 2.45
CA GLU A 155 16.16 0.24 1.84
C GLU A 155 17.42 0.32 2.73
N THR A 156 17.39 1.11 3.81
CA THR A 156 18.46 1.19 4.80
C THR A 156 18.25 0.32 6.06
N SER A 157 17.08 -0.29 6.23
CA SER A 157 16.77 -1.14 7.39
C SER A 157 17.17 -2.60 7.13
N THR A 158 18.41 -2.93 7.49
CA THR A 158 18.90 -4.32 7.55
C THR A 158 18.20 -5.08 8.68
N THR A 159 17.06 -5.70 8.37
CA THR A 159 16.41 -6.63 9.29
C THR A 159 17.22 -7.92 9.33
N THR A 160 17.94 -8.15 10.42
CA THR A 160 18.60 -9.44 10.68
C THR A 160 17.53 -10.48 11.00
N ILE A 161 17.08 -11.23 9.99
CA ILE A 161 16.19 -12.38 10.23
C ILE A 161 17.04 -13.49 10.86
N THR A 162 16.83 -13.73 12.16
CA THR A 162 17.43 -14.88 12.85
C THR A 162 16.51 -16.08 12.65
N THR A 163 16.79 -16.90 11.65
CA THR A 163 16.09 -18.18 11.49
C THR A 163 16.65 -19.16 12.53
N THR A 164 15.84 -19.53 13.52
CA THR A 164 16.18 -20.64 14.42
C THR A 164 15.82 -21.94 13.69
N ALA A 165 16.81 -22.64 13.15
CA ALA A 165 16.60 -23.98 12.62
C ALA A 165 16.39 -24.93 13.81
N ILE A 166 15.18 -25.50 13.92
CA ILE A 166 14.91 -26.60 14.85
C ILE A 166 15.22 -27.88 14.09
N THR A 167 16.44 -28.41 14.23
CA THR A 167 16.74 -29.78 13.82
C THR A 167 16.40 -30.72 14.98
N ALA A 168 15.32 -31.50 14.81
CA ALA A 168 15.05 -32.63 15.67
C ALA A 168 15.92 -33.80 15.19
N THR A 169 16.97 -34.11 15.94
CA THR A 169 17.72 -35.36 15.79
C THR A 169 17.59 -36.12 17.10
N ASP A 170 17.07 -37.34 17.01
CA ASP A 170 16.99 -38.40 18.02
C ASP A 170 17.16 -37.96 19.50
N HIS A 171 16.03 -37.80 20.19
CA HIS A 171 15.89 -37.68 21.66
C HIS A 171 16.88 -36.79 22.44
N THR A 172 17.45 -35.73 21.85
CA THR A 172 18.01 -34.59 22.60
C THR A 172 17.88 -33.29 21.81
N THR A 173 17.24 -32.26 22.39
CA THR A 173 17.16 -30.92 21.82
C THR A 173 18.38 -30.10 22.22
N SER A 174 19.20 -29.67 21.25
CA SER A 174 20.23 -28.65 21.45
C SER A 174 20.01 -27.46 20.51
N LEU A 175 19.98 -26.25 21.07
CA LEU A 175 19.89 -25.00 20.33
C LEU A 175 21.29 -24.63 19.78
N GLN A 176 21.45 -24.59 18.47
CA GLN A 176 22.61 -23.94 17.83
C GLN A 176 22.16 -22.67 17.13
N THR A 177 22.73 -21.53 17.54
CA THR A 177 22.56 -20.23 16.87
C THR A 177 23.72 -20.02 15.90
N SER A 178 23.43 -19.79 14.62
CA SER A 178 24.43 -19.31 13.66
C SER A 178 23.97 -18.00 13.01
N SER A 179 24.76 -16.94 13.14
CA SER A 179 24.54 -15.67 12.42
C SER A 179 25.36 -15.68 11.13
N LYS A 180 24.71 -15.61 9.96
CA LYS A 180 25.37 -15.34 8.67
C LYS A 180 25.04 -13.92 8.23
N SER A 181 26.08 -13.10 8.07
CA SER A 181 26.01 -11.79 7.42
C SER A 181 26.44 -11.95 5.96
N SER A 182 25.54 -11.72 5.01
CA SER A 182 25.89 -11.65 3.58
C SER A 182 25.88 -10.20 3.09
N ARG A 183 27.00 -9.75 2.52
CA ARG A 183 27.08 -8.52 1.71
C ARG A 183 27.10 -8.90 0.23
N THR A 184 26.24 -8.31 -0.58
CA THR A 184 26.45 -8.23 -2.03
C THR A 184 26.10 -6.84 -2.53
N HIS A 185 27.05 -6.22 -3.22
CA HIS A 185 26.89 -4.98 -3.97
C HIS A 185 26.45 -5.29 -5.41
N SER A 186 25.65 -4.38 -5.98
CA SER A 186 25.35 -4.17 -7.41
C SER A 186 24.05 -4.79 -7.97
N PRO A 187 23.29 -4.06 -8.83
CA PRO A 187 21.87 -4.26 -9.04
C PRO A 187 21.60 -5.07 -10.31
N THR A 188 21.54 -6.40 -10.22
CA THR A 188 20.94 -7.22 -11.27
C THR A 188 20.48 -8.54 -10.64
N ILE A 189 19.16 -8.73 -10.59
CA ILE A 189 18.47 -9.97 -10.22
C ILE A 189 18.69 -10.41 -8.77
N ALA A 190 17.90 -9.83 -7.86
CA ALA A 190 17.54 -10.47 -6.60
C ALA A 190 16.06 -10.85 -6.67
N ILE A 191 15.75 -11.97 -7.32
CA ILE A 191 14.50 -12.69 -7.00
C ILE A 191 14.72 -13.23 -5.59
N SER A 192 14.24 -12.49 -4.61
CA SER A 192 14.48 -12.76 -3.20
C SER A 192 13.79 -14.05 -2.78
N ILE A 193 14.48 -14.82 -1.96
CA ILE A 193 14.17 -16.15 -1.42
C ILE A 193 12.81 -16.24 -0.70
N ALA A 194 12.13 -15.11 -0.49
CA ALA A 194 10.77 -15.05 0.07
C ALA A 194 9.69 -15.73 -0.81
N LEU A 195 9.91 -15.88 -2.12
CA LEU A 195 8.96 -16.59 -2.99
C LEU A 195 9.11 -18.14 -2.90
N LEU A 196 10.21 -18.65 -2.34
CA LEU A 196 10.45 -20.09 -2.25
C LEU A 196 9.72 -20.75 -1.05
N LEU A 197 9.35 -19.97 -0.03
CA LEU A 197 8.62 -20.48 1.14
C LEU A 197 7.13 -20.68 0.89
N TRP A 198 6.58 -20.13 -0.20
CA TRP A 198 5.19 -20.36 -0.62
C TRP A 198 5.00 -21.64 -1.47
N PHE A 199 6.08 -22.24 -1.99
CA PHE A 199 6.00 -23.43 -2.87
C PHE A 199 6.30 -24.77 -2.17
N LEU A 200 6.64 -24.79 -0.89
CA LEU A 200 7.08 -26.00 -0.18
C LEU A 200 6.06 -26.59 0.79
N ASN A 201 4.84 -26.05 0.89
CA ASN A 201 3.81 -26.61 1.78
C ASN A 201 2.93 -27.71 1.17
N ASP A 202 3.13 -28.10 -0.09
CA ASP A 202 2.27 -29.07 -0.79
C ASP A 202 2.98 -30.30 -1.39
N TRP A 203 4.13 -30.72 -0.86
CA TRP A 203 4.76 -31.99 -1.29
C TRP A 203 5.20 -32.86 -0.12
N ASN A 204 4.67 -34.09 -0.09
CA ASN A 204 5.07 -35.17 0.81
C ASN A 204 6.56 -35.54 0.56
N LEU A 205 7.38 -35.53 1.62
CA LEU A 205 8.85 -35.58 1.57
C LEU A 205 9.46 -36.96 1.25
N SER A 206 8.76 -37.87 0.59
CA SER A 206 9.27 -39.24 0.36
C SER A 206 10.09 -39.46 -0.92
N ASP A 207 10.08 -38.57 -1.93
CA ASP A 207 10.62 -38.93 -3.26
C ASP A 207 11.51 -37.88 -3.93
N ILE A 208 12.57 -37.39 -3.26
CA ILE A 208 13.66 -36.67 -3.96
C ILE A 208 15.01 -37.33 -3.66
N VAL A 209 15.45 -38.20 -4.56
CA VAL A 209 16.85 -38.66 -4.68
C VAL A 209 17.52 -37.84 -5.79
N LEU A 210 18.27 -36.80 -5.43
CA LEU A 210 19.14 -36.08 -6.37
C LEU A 210 20.51 -36.76 -6.42
N ARG A 211 20.80 -37.45 -7.52
CA ARG A 211 22.17 -37.87 -7.88
C ARG A 211 22.91 -36.66 -8.46
N LEU A 212 24.03 -36.28 -7.86
CA LEU A 212 24.95 -35.29 -8.42
C LEU A 212 25.86 -35.94 -9.48
N PRO A 213 26.20 -35.25 -10.59
CA PRO A 213 27.18 -35.76 -11.54
C PRO A 213 28.60 -35.50 -11.04
N THR A 214 29.47 -36.51 -11.18
CA THR A 214 30.90 -36.44 -10.94
C THR A 214 31.56 -35.60 -12.04
N ILE A 215 32.30 -34.56 -11.68
CA ILE A 215 33.10 -33.75 -12.62
C ILE A 215 34.50 -34.39 -12.68
N GLN A 216 34.99 -34.69 -13.89
CA GLN A 216 36.40 -35.00 -14.17
C GLN A 216 37.19 -33.71 -14.40
#